data_AF-A0A7J7WZ37-F1
#
_entry.id   AF-A0A7J7WZ37-F1
#
_cell.length_a   1.000
_cell.length_b   1.000
_cell.length_c   1.000
_cell.angle_alpha   90.00
_cell.angle_beta   90.00
_cell.angle_gamma   90.00
#
_symmetry.space_group_name_H-M   'P 1'
#
loop_
_entity.id
_entity.type
_entity.pdbx_description
1 polymer ?
#
loop_
_entity_poly.entity_id
_entity_poly.type
_entity_poly.pdbx_seq_one_letter_code
_entity_poly.pdbx_strand_id
1 'polypeptide(L)'
;MEGALLFAVLLHFKHIYLYVAPAYGLYLLRSYCFTANKPDGSVRWNSFSFFRLISLGLIVFLVSALSLGPFLALSQLPQVFSRLFPFKRGLCHAYWAPNFWALYNALDKVLSVIGLKLKLLDPNKIPKASMTSGLVQQFEHTVLPSVTPLVTLICTLIAILPSIFCLWFKPQGPKGFLRCLILCALSSFMFGWHVHEKAILLAILPMSLLSVGKAGDASIFLILTTTGHYSLFPLLFTAPELPIKILLMLLFTVYSISSLKTLFRKEKPLFNWMETFYLLGLGPLEVFCEFVFPFTSWKLKYSFLPLLLTSAYCAVGITYAWFKLYVSVLTDPPVSKTKKQ
;
A
#
# COMPACT_ATOMS: atom_id res chain seq x y z
N MET A 1 12.43 22.98 -5.02
CA MET A 1 12.99 22.62 -6.34
C MET A 1 13.80 21.34 -6.26
N GLU A 2 14.75 21.23 -5.33
CA GLU A 2 15.51 19.99 -5.07
C GLU A 2 14.60 18.76 -4.86
N GLY A 3 13.54 18.88 -4.05
CA GLY A 3 12.59 17.79 -3.86
C GLY A 3 11.88 17.34 -5.14
N ALA A 4 11.66 18.24 -6.11
CA ALA A 4 11.08 17.89 -7.41
C ALA A 4 12.10 17.17 -8.29
N LEU A 5 13.37 17.62 -8.28
CA LEU A 5 14.47 16.98 -8.98
C LEU A 5 14.70 15.56 -8.45
N LEU A 6 14.85 15.40 -7.14
CA LEU A 6 15.07 14.10 -6.50
C LEU A 6 13.89 13.14 -6.74
N PHE A 7 12.66 13.62 -6.65
CA PHE A 7 11.49 12.78 -6.94
C PHE A 7 11.41 12.38 -8.43
N ALA A 8 11.72 13.28 -9.35
CA ALA A 8 11.78 12.97 -10.77
C ALA A 8 12.83 11.89 -11.05
N VAL A 9 14.03 12.01 -10.48
CA VAL A 9 15.09 11.00 -10.59
C VAL A 9 14.61 9.67 -10.01
N LEU A 10 14.02 9.67 -8.81
CA LEU A 10 13.49 8.48 -8.16
C LEU A 10 12.43 7.75 -9.00
N LEU A 11 11.54 8.50 -9.66
CA LEU A 11 10.51 7.96 -10.55
C LEU A 11 11.12 7.23 -11.76
N HIS A 12 12.19 7.79 -12.33
CA HIS A 12 12.92 7.16 -13.44
C HIS A 12 13.79 5.97 -13.00
N PHE A 13 14.24 5.93 -11.74
CA PHE A 13 14.85 4.71 -11.16
C PHE A 13 13.83 3.58 -10.99
N LYS A 14 12.62 3.90 -10.52
CA LYS A 14 11.57 2.89 -10.33
C LYS A 14 10.17 3.48 -10.50
N HIS A 15 9.47 3.05 -11.54
CA HIS A 15 8.13 3.55 -11.87
C HIS A 15 7.06 3.29 -10.79
N ILE A 16 7.33 2.42 -9.80
CA ILE A 16 6.40 2.18 -8.67
C ILE A 16 6.13 3.46 -7.86
N TYR A 17 7.05 4.42 -7.87
CA TYR A 17 6.86 5.72 -7.22
C TYR A 17 5.78 6.58 -7.89
N LEU A 18 5.25 6.16 -9.05
CA LEU A 18 4.06 6.77 -9.65
C LEU A 18 2.86 6.75 -8.69
N TYR A 19 2.78 5.76 -7.79
CA TYR A 19 1.71 5.67 -6.77
C TYR A 19 1.65 6.91 -5.86
N VAL A 20 2.80 7.52 -5.56
CA VAL A 20 2.88 8.70 -4.69
C VAL A 20 3.00 10.02 -5.45
N ALA A 21 3.14 9.98 -6.77
CA ALA A 21 3.26 11.16 -7.62
C ALA A 21 2.12 12.18 -7.45
N PRO A 22 0.84 11.78 -7.26
CA PRO A 22 -0.23 12.74 -7.03
C PRO A 22 0.00 13.62 -5.78
N ALA A 23 0.53 13.04 -4.70
CA ALA A 23 0.83 13.78 -3.47
C ALA A 23 1.93 14.82 -3.68
N TYR A 24 3.02 14.44 -4.38
CA TYR A 24 4.10 15.37 -4.74
C TYR A 24 3.61 16.49 -5.65
N GLY A 25 2.87 16.15 -6.71
CA GLY A 25 2.36 17.10 -7.69
C GLY A 25 1.48 18.16 -7.04
N LEU A 26 0.50 17.74 -6.23
CA LEU A 26 -0.41 18.67 -5.56
C LEU A 26 0.26 19.46 -4.45
N TYR A 27 1.16 18.84 -3.69
CA TYR A 27 1.89 19.56 -2.65
C TYR A 27 2.76 20.66 -3.26
N LEU A 28 3.57 20.34 -4.27
CA LEU A 28 4.42 21.32 -4.96
C LEU A 28 3.59 22.39 -5.66
N LEU A 29 2.50 22.00 -6.35
CA LEU A 29 1.60 22.95 -6.98
C LEU A 29 1.04 23.93 -5.94
N ARG A 30 0.53 23.42 -4.82
CA ARG A 30 -0.04 24.25 -3.76
C ARG A 30 1.01 25.11 -3.06
N SER A 31 2.11 24.52 -2.60
CA SER A 31 3.06 25.17 -1.69
C SER A 31 4.09 26.03 -2.41
N TYR A 32 4.43 25.70 -3.65
CA TYR A 32 5.46 26.41 -4.41
C TYR A 32 4.86 27.36 -5.44
N CYS A 33 3.86 26.91 -6.23
CA CYS A 33 3.29 27.75 -7.29
C CYS A 33 2.31 28.81 -6.76
N PHE A 34 1.62 28.60 -5.64
CA PHE A 34 0.82 29.64 -4.99
C PHE A 34 1.62 30.32 -3.88
N THR A 35 1.83 31.64 -4.00
CA THR A 35 2.69 32.40 -3.08
C THR A 35 1.97 32.94 -1.85
N ALA A 36 0.64 33.00 -1.86
CA ALA A 36 -0.16 33.50 -0.75
C ALA A 36 -1.38 32.62 -0.46
N ASN A 37 -1.64 32.42 0.83
CA ASN A 37 -2.88 31.82 1.31
C ASN A 37 -3.79 32.91 1.89
N LYS A 38 -5.10 32.72 1.77
CA LYS A 38 -6.10 33.51 2.49
C LYS A 38 -6.03 33.18 4.00
N PRO A 39 -6.55 34.06 4.88
CA PRO A 39 -6.52 33.84 6.33
C PRO A 39 -7.28 32.57 6.78
N ASP A 40 -8.24 32.11 5.99
CA ASP A 40 -8.98 30.86 6.17
C ASP A 40 -8.17 29.59 5.76
N GLY A 41 -6.94 29.75 5.25
CA GLY A 41 -6.10 28.64 4.78
C GLY A 41 -6.38 28.21 3.34
N SER A 42 -7.35 28.81 2.65
CA SER A 42 -7.63 28.57 1.24
C SER A 42 -6.59 29.26 0.34
N VAL A 43 -6.44 28.75 -0.89
CA VAL A 43 -5.52 29.34 -1.86
C VAL A 43 -6.06 30.64 -2.41
N ARG A 44 -5.18 31.65 -2.52
CA ARG A 44 -5.48 32.85 -3.28
C ARG A 44 -5.15 32.58 -4.75
N TRP A 45 -6.17 32.39 -5.58
CA TRP A 45 -5.97 32.09 -7.01
C TRP A 45 -5.12 33.14 -7.74
N ASN A 46 -5.25 34.42 -7.38
CA ASN A 46 -4.45 35.50 -7.95
C ASN A 46 -2.96 35.44 -7.59
N SER A 47 -2.56 34.64 -6.59
CA SER A 47 -1.15 34.48 -6.21
C SER A 47 -0.45 33.34 -6.96
N PHE A 48 -1.07 32.83 -8.01
CA PHE A 48 -0.49 31.78 -8.84
C PHE A 48 0.68 32.32 -9.66
N SER A 49 1.85 31.70 -9.50
CA SER A 49 3.05 32.04 -10.25
C SER A 49 3.29 31.04 -11.38
N PHE A 50 3.00 31.46 -12.60
CA PHE A 50 3.24 30.64 -13.79
C PHE A 50 4.72 30.32 -13.99
N PHE A 51 5.62 31.27 -13.71
CA PHE A 51 7.08 31.05 -13.78
C PHE A 51 7.55 29.91 -12.86
N ARG A 52 6.97 29.79 -11.66
CA ARG A 52 7.31 28.68 -10.74
C ARG A 52 6.79 27.34 -11.24
N LEU A 53 5.62 27.31 -11.87
CA LEU A 53 5.11 26.10 -12.52
C LEU A 53 6.01 25.67 -13.68
N ILE A 54 6.39 26.60 -14.57
CA ILE A 54 7.34 26.34 -15.66
C ILE A 54 8.64 25.79 -15.09
N SER A 55 9.18 26.41 -14.04
CA SER A 55 10.43 25.98 -13.42
C SER A 55 10.36 24.53 -12.91
N LEU A 56 9.25 24.13 -12.27
CA LEU A 56 9.03 22.73 -11.88
C LEU A 56 8.90 21.81 -13.11
N GLY A 57 8.15 22.24 -14.12
CA GLY A 57 7.98 21.50 -15.37
C GLY A 57 9.30 21.27 -16.11
N LEU A 58 10.17 22.28 -16.14
CA LEU A 58 11.51 22.21 -16.73
C LEU A 58 12.39 21.19 -16.00
N ILE A 59 12.35 21.14 -14.67
CA ILE A 59 13.10 20.12 -13.90
C ILE A 59 12.65 18.70 -14.30
N VAL A 60 11.33 18.45 -14.31
CA VAL A 60 10.79 17.13 -14.67
C VAL A 60 11.10 16.80 -16.14
N PHE A 61 10.99 17.77 -17.03
CA PHE A 61 11.31 17.63 -18.45
C PHE A 61 12.79 17.29 -18.65
N LEU A 62 13.71 18.03 -18.04
CA LEU A 62 15.16 17.81 -18.19
C LEU A 62 15.57 16.42 -17.68
N VAL A 63 15.07 16.00 -16.52
CA VAL A 63 15.34 14.65 -15.99
C VAL A 63 14.77 13.57 -16.92
N SER A 64 13.56 13.77 -17.42
CA SER A 64 12.92 12.81 -18.34
C SER A 64 13.61 12.76 -19.70
N ALA A 65 14.06 13.90 -20.23
CA ALA A 65 14.83 13.98 -21.46
C ALA A 65 16.21 13.33 -21.30
N LEU A 66 16.87 13.51 -20.17
CA LEU A 66 18.15 12.85 -19.89
C LEU A 66 17.98 11.33 -19.78
N SER A 67 16.93 10.86 -19.10
CA SER A 67 16.70 9.43 -18.88
C SER A 67 16.14 8.70 -20.11
N LEU A 68 15.16 9.30 -20.81
CA LEU A 68 14.44 8.67 -21.92
C LEU A 68 14.91 9.14 -23.31
N GLY A 69 15.67 10.23 -23.39
CA GLY A 69 16.19 10.80 -24.64
C GLY A 69 17.03 9.83 -25.48
N PRO A 70 17.96 9.05 -24.89
CA PRO A 70 18.70 8.04 -25.65
C PRO A 70 17.79 7.01 -26.32
N PHE A 71 16.74 6.57 -25.62
CA PHE A 71 15.76 5.61 -26.16
C PHE A 71 14.85 6.22 -27.21
N LEU A 72 14.56 7.53 -27.12
CA LEU A 72 13.85 8.28 -28.15
C LEU A 72 14.70 8.37 -29.43
N ALA A 73 15.98 8.71 -29.32
CA ALA A 73 16.90 8.79 -30.45
C ALA A 73 17.06 7.43 -31.15
N LEU A 74 17.04 6.34 -30.39
CA LEU A 74 17.12 4.96 -30.91
C LEU A 74 15.76 4.38 -31.34
N SER A 75 14.66 5.16 -31.29
CA SER A 75 13.29 4.69 -31.61
C SER A 75 12.82 3.48 -30.78
N GLN A 76 13.37 3.29 -29.58
CA GLN A 76 13.08 2.15 -28.69
C GLN A 76 12.03 2.44 -27.61
N LEU A 77 11.47 3.66 -27.56
CA LEU A 77 10.47 4.03 -26.56
C LEU A 77 9.28 3.06 -26.45
N PRO A 78 8.65 2.59 -27.56
CA PRO A 78 7.53 1.65 -27.45
C PRO A 78 7.91 0.36 -26.72
N GLN A 79 9.14 -0.12 -26.90
CA GLN A 79 9.67 -1.31 -26.25
C GLN A 79 9.96 -1.08 -24.76
N VAL A 80 10.39 0.13 -24.39
CA VAL A 80 10.55 0.51 -22.98
C VAL A 80 9.18 0.52 -22.29
N PHE A 81 8.17 1.16 -22.88
CA PHE A 81 6.82 1.23 -22.30
C PHE A 81 6.16 -0.14 -22.16
N SER A 82 6.29 -1.02 -23.16
CA SER A 82 5.71 -2.37 -23.11
C SER A 82 6.31 -3.25 -22.00
N ARG A 83 7.59 -3.01 -21.64
CA ARG A 83 8.27 -3.70 -20.53
C ARG A 83 8.01 -3.07 -19.17
N LEU A 84 7.88 -1.75 -19.10
CA LEU A 84 7.57 -1.04 -17.86
C LEU A 84 6.14 -1.33 -17.39
N PHE A 85 5.17 -1.40 -18.33
CA PHE A 85 3.76 -1.64 -18.05
C PHE A 85 3.27 -2.93 -18.73
N PRO A 86 3.60 -4.12 -18.19
CA PRO A 86 3.20 -5.38 -18.78
C PRO A 86 1.73 -5.71 -18.49
N PHE A 87 0.81 -5.25 -19.33
CA PHE A 87 -0.64 -5.41 -19.17
C PHE A 87 -1.16 -6.87 -19.24
N LYS A 88 -0.32 -7.83 -19.61
CA LYS A 88 -0.70 -9.25 -19.75
C LYS A 88 -0.75 -10.02 -18.41
N ARG A 89 -0.46 -9.37 -17.29
CA ARG A 89 -0.43 -10.02 -15.98
C ARG A 89 -1.82 -9.95 -15.31
N GLY A 90 -2.27 -11.06 -14.75
CA GLY A 90 -3.55 -11.16 -14.03
C GLY A 90 -3.60 -10.30 -12.76
N LEU A 91 -4.80 -10.14 -12.19
CA LEU A 91 -5.06 -9.26 -11.03
C LEU A 91 -4.18 -9.61 -9.82
N CYS A 92 -4.11 -10.89 -9.46
CA CYS A 92 -3.29 -11.41 -8.37
C CYS A 92 -2.29 -12.44 -8.91
N HIS A 93 -1.14 -12.54 -8.26
CA HIS A 93 -0.14 -13.56 -8.55
C HIS A 93 -0.45 -14.90 -7.86
N ALA A 94 0.47 -15.86 -7.98
CA ALA A 94 0.40 -17.12 -7.24
C ALA A 94 0.46 -16.92 -5.71
N TYR A 95 1.28 -15.96 -5.27
CA TYR A 95 1.16 -15.37 -3.95
C TYR A 95 0.35 -14.09 -4.07
N TRP A 96 -0.60 -13.88 -3.16
CA TRP A 96 -1.47 -12.71 -3.19
C TRP A 96 -0.84 -11.61 -2.34
N ALA A 97 -0.62 -10.44 -2.92
CA ALA A 97 -0.35 -9.24 -2.15
C ALA A 97 -1.47 -9.05 -1.11
N PRO A 98 -1.16 -8.77 0.17
CA PRO A 98 -2.15 -8.68 1.23
C PRO A 98 -2.96 -7.38 1.14
N ASN A 99 -3.80 -7.28 0.13
CA ASN A 99 -4.59 -6.10 -0.22
C ASN A 99 -6.08 -6.45 -0.32
N PHE A 100 -6.90 -5.50 -0.79
CA PHE A 100 -8.34 -5.71 -0.91
C PHE A 100 -8.68 -6.91 -1.80
N TRP A 101 -7.94 -7.10 -2.88
CA TRP A 101 -8.17 -8.20 -3.83
C TRP A 101 -7.86 -9.57 -3.24
N ALA A 102 -6.91 -9.68 -2.31
CA ALA A 102 -6.69 -10.92 -1.56
C ALA A 102 -7.91 -11.31 -0.72
N LEU A 103 -8.56 -10.35 -0.06
CA LEU A 103 -9.79 -10.58 0.70
C LEU A 103 -10.95 -10.94 -0.23
N TYR A 104 -11.08 -10.24 -1.36
CA TYR A 104 -12.09 -10.51 -2.38
C TYR A 104 -11.96 -11.93 -2.96
N ASN A 105 -10.74 -12.34 -3.30
CA ASN A 105 -10.46 -13.68 -3.83
C ASN A 105 -10.66 -14.77 -2.76
N ALA A 106 -10.27 -14.51 -1.50
CA ALA A 106 -10.52 -15.42 -0.39
C ALA A 106 -12.02 -15.62 -0.17
N LEU A 107 -12.81 -14.54 -0.26
CA LEU A 107 -14.27 -14.59 -0.18
C LEU A 107 -14.87 -15.39 -1.35
N ASP A 108 -14.45 -15.13 -2.60
CA ASP A 108 -14.89 -15.90 -3.77
C ASP A 108 -14.63 -17.41 -3.60
N LYS A 109 -13.47 -17.77 -3.04
CA LYS A 109 -13.13 -19.16 -2.73
C LYS A 109 -14.01 -19.78 -1.66
N VAL A 110 -14.25 -19.07 -0.56
CA VAL A 110 -15.14 -19.54 0.52
C VAL A 110 -16.56 -19.73 -0.02
N LEU A 111 -17.08 -18.77 -0.78
CA LEU A 111 -18.40 -18.85 -1.41
C LEU A 111 -18.50 -20.01 -2.41
N SER A 112 -17.45 -20.24 -3.21
CA SER A 112 -17.39 -21.37 -4.14
C SER A 112 -17.47 -22.71 -3.41
N VAL A 113 -16.73 -22.87 -2.30
CA VAL A 113 -16.75 -24.10 -1.49
C VAL A 113 -18.11 -24.31 -0.83
N ILE A 114 -18.73 -23.25 -0.31
CA ILE A 114 -20.07 -23.31 0.28
C ILE A 114 -21.13 -23.65 -0.78
N GLY A 115 -21.10 -23.00 -1.94
CA GLY A 115 -22.05 -23.23 -3.02
C GLY A 115 -21.95 -24.65 -3.60
N LEU A 116 -20.73 -25.22 -3.69
CA LEU A 116 -20.53 -26.63 -4.04
C LEU A 116 -21.09 -27.59 -2.99
N LYS A 117 -20.88 -27.31 -1.69
CA LYS A 117 -21.44 -28.13 -0.60
C LYS A 117 -22.97 -28.09 -0.58
N LEU A 118 -23.55 -26.93 -0.90
CA LEU A 118 -25.01 -26.72 -0.93
C LEU A 118 -25.64 -27.12 -2.27
N LYS A 119 -24.87 -27.68 -3.22
CA LYS A 119 -25.32 -28.06 -4.59
C LYS A 119 -25.96 -26.90 -5.38
N LEU A 120 -25.67 -25.65 -5.03
CA LEU A 120 -26.16 -24.46 -5.73
C LEU A 120 -25.31 -24.12 -6.98
N LEU A 121 -24.14 -24.73 -7.11
CA LEU A 121 -23.20 -24.54 -8.22
C LEU A 121 -22.95 -25.86 -8.93
N ASP A 122 -23.09 -25.86 -10.26
CA ASP A 122 -22.76 -27.00 -11.11
C ASP A 122 -21.24 -27.25 -11.11
N PRO A 123 -20.74 -28.43 -10.68
CA PRO A 123 -19.31 -28.75 -10.68
C PRO A 123 -18.65 -28.67 -12.07
N ASN A 124 -19.46 -28.80 -13.12
CA ASN A 124 -19.01 -28.86 -14.51
C ASN A 124 -18.81 -27.47 -15.15
N LYS A 125 -19.34 -26.41 -14.54
CA LYS A 125 -19.17 -25.01 -15.02
C LYS A 125 -18.04 -24.28 -14.30
N ILE A 126 -17.48 -24.86 -13.25
CA ILE A 126 -16.40 -24.23 -12.49
C ILE A 126 -15.06 -24.62 -13.14
N PRO A 127 -14.28 -23.66 -13.66
CA PRO A 127 -12.94 -23.95 -14.15
C PRO A 127 -12.12 -24.57 -13.01
N LYS A 128 -11.62 -25.81 -13.22
CA LYS A 128 -10.83 -26.55 -12.25
C LYS A 128 -9.60 -25.73 -11.83
N ALA A 129 -9.72 -25.06 -10.69
CA ALA A 129 -8.68 -24.52 -9.82
C ALA A 129 -7.36 -24.08 -10.50
N SER A 130 -7.33 -22.90 -11.11
CA SER A 130 -6.07 -22.25 -11.55
C SER A 130 -5.56 -21.15 -10.60
N MET A 131 -6.20 -20.93 -9.44
CA MET A 131 -5.73 -19.92 -8.48
C MET A 131 -4.51 -20.38 -7.65
N THR A 132 -4.24 -21.68 -7.64
CA THR A 132 -3.25 -22.35 -6.79
C THR A 132 -2.31 -23.22 -7.62
N SER A 133 -1.99 -22.84 -8.87
CA SER A 133 -1.08 -23.61 -9.73
C SER A 133 0.23 -22.89 -10.05
N GLY A 134 0.47 -21.71 -9.49
CA GLY A 134 1.70 -20.96 -9.74
C GLY A 134 1.76 -20.22 -11.08
N LEU A 135 0.75 -20.37 -11.96
CA LEU A 135 0.75 -19.78 -13.29
C LEU A 135 0.09 -18.38 -13.28
N VAL A 136 0.78 -17.39 -13.87
CA VAL A 136 0.30 -16.01 -14.02
C VAL A 136 -0.61 -15.94 -15.25
N GLN A 137 -1.89 -16.24 -15.09
CA GLN A 137 -2.89 -16.10 -16.14
C GLN A 137 -4.00 -15.10 -15.75
N GLN A 138 -4.75 -14.59 -16.72
CA GLN A 138 -5.94 -13.78 -16.46
C GLN A 138 -7.03 -14.69 -15.87
N PHE A 139 -7.61 -14.25 -14.75
CA PHE A 139 -8.51 -15.08 -13.96
C PHE A 139 -9.94 -14.57 -14.06
N GLU A 140 -10.87 -15.50 -14.25
CA GLU A 140 -12.30 -15.26 -14.11
C GLU A 140 -12.73 -15.73 -12.72
N HIS A 141 -13.33 -14.82 -11.95
CA HIS A 141 -13.93 -15.11 -10.65
C HIS A 141 -15.13 -16.05 -10.82
N THR A 142 -15.30 -16.98 -9.87
CA THR A 142 -16.27 -18.07 -10.02
C THR A 142 -17.67 -17.67 -9.56
N VAL A 143 -17.76 -16.89 -8.47
CA VAL A 143 -19.02 -16.43 -7.88
C VAL A 143 -19.13 -14.91 -7.96
N LEU A 144 -18.02 -14.22 -7.68
CA LEU A 144 -17.93 -12.77 -7.75
C LEU A 144 -17.69 -12.27 -9.18
N PRO A 145 -18.01 -11.00 -9.52
CA PRO A 145 -17.74 -10.47 -10.85
C PRO A 145 -16.23 -10.35 -11.11
N SER A 146 -15.85 -10.63 -12.35
CA SER A 146 -14.47 -10.48 -12.82
C SER A 146 -14.08 -9.01 -12.81
N VAL A 147 -12.94 -8.72 -12.18
CA VAL A 147 -12.45 -7.35 -12.01
C VAL A 147 -11.52 -7.02 -13.18
N THR A 148 -11.82 -5.95 -13.91
CA THR A 148 -10.97 -5.48 -15.02
C THR A 148 -9.94 -4.44 -14.56
N PRO A 149 -8.83 -4.23 -15.29
CA PRO A 149 -7.86 -3.17 -14.97
C PRO A 149 -8.45 -1.76 -14.92
N LEU A 150 -9.53 -1.51 -15.66
CA LEU A 150 -10.24 -0.23 -15.62
C LEU A 150 -10.94 -0.03 -14.28
N VAL A 151 -11.61 -1.07 -13.76
CA VAL A 151 -12.30 -1.01 -12.47
C VAL A 151 -11.30 -0.77 -11.34
N THR A 152 -10.18 -1.48 -11.33
CA THR A 152 -9.13 -1.27 -10.32
C THR A 152 -8.53 0.13 -10.38
N LEU A 153 -8.33 0.69 -11.58
CA LEU A 153 -7.88 2.06 -11.77
C LEU A 153 -8.90 3.05 -11.17
N ILE A 154 -10.19 2.89 -11.47
CA ILE A 154 -11.26 3.75 -10.94
C ILE A 154 -11.31 3.65 -9.41
N CYS A 155 -11.31 2.43 -8.85
CA CYS A 155 -11.29 2.22 -7.39
C CYS A 155 -10.07 2.88 -6.74
N THR A 156 -8.89 2.75 -7.36
CA THR A 156 -7.65 3.38 -6.87
C THR A 156 -7.76 4.90 -6.88
N LEU A 157 -8.27 5.50 -7.97
CA LEU A 157 -8.44 6.95 -8.07
C LEU A 157 -9.45 7.48 -7.05
N ILE A 158 -10.58 6.79 -6.87
CA ILE A 158 -11.59 7.13 -5.85
C ILE A 158 -10.97 7.07 -4.44
N ALA A 159 -10.19 6.04 -4.15
CA ALA A 159 -9.55 5.88 -2.85
C ALA A 159 -8.48 6.95 -2.57
N ILE A 160 -7.80 7.47 -3.61
CA ILE A 160 -6.79 8.53 -3.50
C ILE A 160 -7.44 9.92 -3.40
N LEU A 161 -8.57 10.16 -4.05
CA LEU A 161 -9.13 11.49 -4.26
C LEU A 161 -9.39 12.28 -2.96
N PRO A 162 -9.97 11.71 -1.89
CA PRO A 162 -10.17 12.44 -0.64
C PRO A 162 -8.86 12.85 0.06
N SER A 163 -7.77 12.07 -0.02
CA SER A 163 -6.50 12.45 0.61
C SER A 163 -5.87 13.66 -0.10
N ILE A 164 -5.93 13.65 -1.42
CA ILE A 164 -5.58 14.77 -2.30
C ILE A 164 -6.44 16.01 -1.99
N PHE A 165 -7.75 15.81 -1.85
CA PHE A 165 -8.68 16.88 -1.55
C PHE A 165 -8.37 17.49 -0.17
N CYS A 166 -8.09 16.67 0.85
CA CYS A 166 -7.66 17.15 2.15
C CYS A 166 -6.33 17.91 2.07
N LEU A 167 -5.35 17.44 1.30
CA LEU A 167 -4.09 18.16 1.11
C LEU A 167 -4.30 19.53 0.47
N TRP A 168 -5.26 19.63 -0.47
CA TRP A 168 -5.61 20.88 -1.13
C TRP A 168 -6.44 21.81 -0.25
N PHE A 169 -7.47 21.33 0.45
CA PHE A 169 -8.39 22.23 1.17
C PHE A 169 -8.00 22.43 2.64
N LYS A 170 -7.25 21.50 3.24
CA LYS A 170 -6.81 21.53 4.64
C LYS A 170 -5.28 21.34 4.73
N PRO A 171 -4.46 22.32 4.30
CA PRO A 171 -3.01 22.16 4.34
C PRO A 171 -2.51 22.05 5.78
N GLN A 172 -2.04 20.85 6.17
CA GLN A 172 -1.42 20.58 7.46
C GLN A 172 0.13 20.66 7.39
N GLY A 173 0.66 21.45 6.45
CA GLY A 173 2.10 21.58 6.22
C GLY A 173 2.77 20.25 5.80
N PRO A 174 4.05 20.04 6.17
CA PRO A 174 4.80 18.83 5.80
C PRO A 174 4.16 17.52 6.32
N LYS A 175 3.48 17.56 7.47
CA LYS A 175 2.77 16.40 8.02
C LYS A 175 1.57 16.00 7.15
N GLY A 176 0.82 16.99 6.66
CA GLY A 176 -0.28 16.76 5.71
C GLY A 176 0.19 16.15 4.40
N PHE A 177 1.32 16.63 3.88
CA PHE A 177 1.97 16.03 2.71
C PHE A 177 2.33 14.56 2.94
N LEU A 178 3.02 14.27 4.05
CA LEU A 178 3.45 12.92 4.37
C LEU A 178 2.26 11.95 4.55
N ARG A 179 1.19 12.40 5.21
CA ARG A 179 -0.06 11.62 5.35
C ARG A 179 -0.74 11.37 4.00
N CYS A 180 -0.82 12.39 3.14
CA CYS A 180 -1.35 12.23 1.79
C CYS A 180 -0.49 11.26 0.98
N LEU A 181 0.84 11.34 1.09
CA LEU A 181 1.77 10.44 0.42
C LEU A 181 1.56 8.99 0.84
N ILE A 182 1.44 8.72 2.14
CA ILE A 182 1.19 7.37 2.67
C ILE A 182 -0.19 6.87 2.23
N LEU A 183 -1.22 7.71 2.26
CA LEU A 183 -2.55 7.33 1.78
C LEU A 183 -2.57 7.06 0.28
N CYS A 184 -1.83 7.82 -0.54
CA CYS A 184 -1.68 7.50 -1.96
C CYS A 184 -1.01 6.14 -2.15
N ALA A 185 0.10 5.88 -1.44
CA ALA A 185 0.79 4.59 -1.51
C ALA A 185 -0.11 3.42 -1.06
N LEU A 186 -0.82 3.56 0.06
CA LEU A 186 -1.73 2.53 0.57
C LEU A 186 -2.95 2.34 -0.34
N SER A 187 -3.58 3.40 -0.82
CA SER A 187 -4.73 3.28 -1.74
C SER A 187 -4.34 2.60 -3.05
N SER A 188 -3.17 2.93 -3.63
CA SER A 188 -2.62 2.21 -4.79
C SER A 188 -2.26 0.77 -4.48
N PHE A 189 -1.74 0.47 -3.28
CA PHE A 189 -1.47 -0.90 -2.85
C PHE A 189 -2.76 -1.73 -2.67
N MET A 190 -3.79 -1.11 -2.09
CA MET A 190 -5.06 -1.74 -1.75
C MET A 190 -5.86 -2.12 -3.00
N PHE A 191 -5.98 -1.19 -3.96
CA PHE A 191 -6.88 -1.33 -5.10
C PHE A 191 -6.19 -1.41 -6.46
N GLY A 192 -4.86 -1.31 -6.52
CA GLY A 192 -4.12 -1.34 -7.78
C GLY A 192 -4.27 -2.66 -8.54
N TRP A 193 -4.21 -2.58 -9.88
CA TRP A 193 -4.04 -3.76 -10.71
C TRP A 193 -2.64 -4.32 -10.51
N HIS A 194 -2.55 -5.64 -10.30
CA HIS A 194 -1.28 -6.35 -10.40
C HIS A 194 -0.20 -5.81 -9.43
N VAL A 195 -0.61 -5.60 -8.18
CA VAL A 195 0.27 -5.13 -7.11
C VAL A 195 1.04 -6.30 -6.51
N HIS A 196 2.33 -6.08 -6.28
CA HIS A 196 3.20 -7.03 -5.57
C HIS A 196 3.22 -6.76 -4.07
N GLU A 197 3.42 -7.81 -3.28
CA GLU A 197 3.51 -7.81 -1.82
C GLU A 197 4.51 -6.76 -1.32
N LYS A 198 5.70 -6.75 -1.93
CA LYS A 198 6.81 -5.83 -1.59
C LYS A 198 6.48 -4.35 -1.76
N ALA A 199 5.41 -4.01 -2.48
CA ALA A 199 4.99 -2.63 -2.66
C ALA A 199 4.52 -1.99 -1.34
N ILE A 200 4.13 -2.78 -0.33
CA ILE A 200 3.73 -2.26 0.99
C ILE A 200 4.82 -1.42 1.67
N LEU A 201 6.10 -1.70 1.37
CA LEU A 201 7.24 -0.95 1.89
C LEU A 201 7.21 0.54 1.50
N LEU A 202 6.58 0.86 0.36
CA LEU A 202 6.39 2.25 -0.08
C LEU A 202 5.55 3.07 0.90
N ALA A 203 4.65 2.41 1.64
CA ALA A 203 3.84 3.03 2.68
C ALA A 203 4.50 2.95 4.07
N ILE A 204 5.10 1.80 4.42
CA ILE A 204 5.72 1.58 5.74
C ILE A 204 6.85 2.56 6.02
N LEU A 205 7.72 2.78 5.02
CA LEU A 205 8.90 3.65 5.19
C LEU A 205 8.51 5.09 5.57
N PRO A 206 7.66 5.80 4.80
CA PRO A 206 7.19 7.14 5.20
C PRO A 206 6.31 7.12 6.47
N MET A 207 5.58 6.03 6.74
CA MET A 207 4.79 5.91 7.97
C MET A 207 5.66 5.88 9.23
N SER A 208 6.89 5.37 9.16
CA SER A 208 7.83 5.41 10.28
C SER A 208 8.11 6.83 10.77
N LEU A 209 8.16 7.81 9.85
CA LEU A 209 8.36 9.23 10.17
C LEU A 209 7.16 9.84 10.89
N LEU A 210 5.93 9.37 10.61
CA LEU A 210 4.72 9.81 11.33
C LEU A 210 4.56 9.16 12.71
N SER A 211 5.13 7.96 12.89
CA SER A 211 4.94 7.15 14.10
C SER A 211 5.38 7.87 15.38
N VAL A 212 6.36 8.77 15.31
CA VAL A 212 6.88 9.51 16.46
C VAL A 212 6.08 10.78 16.78
N GLY A 213 5.10 11.14 15.96
CA GLY A 213 4.38 12.41 16.07
C GLY A 213 3.15 12.39 16.98
N LYS A 214 2.34 11.34 16.92
CA LYS A 214 1.09 11.17 17.69
C LYS A 214 0.90 9.69 18.03
N ALA A 215 0.34 9.37 19.20
CA ALA A 215 0.08 7.97 19.59
C ALA A 215 -0.84 7.22 18.60
N GLY A 216 -1.82 7.93 18.00
CA GLY A 216 -2.68 7.35 16.97
C GLY A 216 -1.92 6.91 15.72
N ASP A 217 -0.98 7.74 15.25
CA ASP A 217 -0.13 7.42 14.09
C ASP A 217 0.88 6.31 14.45
N ALA A 218 1.38 6.28 15.70
CA ALA A 218 2.22 5.21 16.23
C ALA A 218 1.51 3.84 16.20
N SER A 219 0.25 3.81 16.65
CA SER A 219 -0.60 2.61 16.64
C SER A 219 -0.81 2.08 15.22
N ILE A 220 -1.15 2.97 14.28
CA ILE A 220 -1.31 2.62 12.85
C ILE A 220 0.01 2.06 12.30
N PHE A 221 1.14 2.72 12.59
CA PHE A 221 2.45 2.28 12.15
C PHE A 221 2.77 0.87 12.65
N LEU A 222 2.53 0.60 13.94
CA LEU A 222 2.82 -0.70 14.53
C LEU A 222 1.97 -1.82 13.92
N ILE A 223 0.70 -1.58 13.64
CA ILE A 223 -0.14 -2.57 12.96
C ILE A 223 0.35 -2.77 11.53
N LEU A 224 0.49 -1.68 10.76
CA LEU A 224 0.90 -1.72 9.36
C LEU A 224 2.26 -2.38 9.18
N THR A 225 3.23 -2.05 10.03
CA THR A 225 4.58 -2.58 9.94
C THR A 225 4.61 -4.05 10.32
N THR A 226 3.90 -4.48 11.38
CA THR A 226 3.90 -5.88 11.80
C THR A 226 3.23 -6.76 10.74
N THR A 227 2.08 -6.37 10.22
CA THR A 227 1.39 -7.16 9.18
C THR A 227 2.09 -7.07 7.83
N GLY A 228 2.64 -5.91 7.50
CA GLY A 228 3.37 -5.70 6.26
C GLY A 228 4.66 -6.50 6.21
N HIS A 229 5.48 -6.50 7.25
CA HIS A 229 6.68 -7.33 7.31
C HIS A 229 6.36 -8.81 7.32
N TYR A 230 5.36 -9.25 8.12
CA TYR A 230 4.94 -10.65 8.15
C TYR A 230 4.48 -11.14 6.76
N SER A 231 3.77 -10.30 6.01
CA SER A 231 3.35 -10.66 4.64
C SER A 231 4.51 -10.87 3.65
N LEU A 232 5.73 -10.47 3.98
CA LEU A 232 6.91 -10.71 3.14
C LEU A 232 7.58 -12.05 3.47
N PHE A 233 7.19 -12.74 4.54
CA PHE A 233 7.80 -14.00 4.97
C PHE A 233 7.79 -15.07 3.89
N PRO A 234 6.72 -15.26 3.11
CA PRO A 234 6.72 -16.28 2.05
C PRO A 234 7.67 -15.97 0.89
N LEU A 235 8.17 -14.74 0.78
CA LEU A 235 9.21 -14.40 -0.20
C LEU A 235 10.60 -14.91 0.24
N LEU A 236 10.79 -15.10 1.55
CA LEU A 236 11.99 -15.66 2.19
C LEU A 236 11.74 -17.12 2.57
N PHE A 237 11.69 -17.97 1.54
CA PHE A 237 11.24 -19.35 1.64
C PHE A 237 12.37 -20.35 1.95
N THR A 238 13.63 -19.91 1.98
CA THR A 238 14.74 -20.84 2.20
C THR A 238 14.85 -21.22 3.68
N ALA A 239 15.11 -22.50 3.96
CA ALA A 239 15.21 -22.99 5.34
C ALA A 239 16.28 -22.25 6.18
N PRO A 240 17.46 -21.87 5.63
CA PRO A 240 18.44 -21.08 6.38
C PRO A 240 17.98 -19.67 6.73
N GLU A 241 17.07 -19.07 5.93
CA GLU A 241 16.53 -17.73 6.18
C GLU A 241 15.46 -17.71 7.27
N LEU A 242 14.85 -18.85 7.60
CA LEU A 242 13.77 -18.97 8.60
C LEU A 242 14.15 -18.38 9.99
N PRO A 243 15.26 -18.79 10.64
CA PRO A 243 15.64 -18.20 11.92
C PRO A 243 15.94 -16.70 11.81
N ILE A 244 16.53 -16.27 10.67
CA ILE A 244 16.90 -14.87 10.44
C ILE A 244 15.65 -14.00 10.32
N LYS A 245 14.66 -14.40 9.51
CA LYS A 245 13.42 -13.62 9.31
C LYS A 245 12.60 -13.54 10.61
N ILE A 246 12.51 -14.64 11.36
CA ILE A 246 11.79 -14.66 12.66
C ILE A 246 12.51 -13.76 13.67
N LEU A 247 13.83 -13.90 13.82
CA LEU A 247 14.60 -13.10 14.77
C LEU A 247 14.53 -11.61 14.42
N LEU A 248 14.73 -11.25 13.15
CA LEU A 248 14.67 -9.87 12.68
C LEU A 248 13.29 -9.26 12.94
N MET A 249 12.23 -10.01 12.65
CA MET A 249 10.85 -9.59 12.91
C MET A 249 10.57 -9.38 14.39
N LEU A 250 10.97 -10.32 15.25
CA LEU A 250 10.80 -10.20 16.70
C LEU A 250 11.58 -9.02 17.27
N LEU A 251 12.86 -8.87 16.91
CA LEU A 251 13.68 -7.74 17.35
C LEU A 251 13.07 -6.42 16.93
N PHE A 252 12.70 -6.27 15.65
CA PHE A 252 12.11 -5.05 15.13
C PHE A 252 10.77 -4.71 15.80
N THR A 253 9.88 -5.69 15.96
CA THR A 253 8.55 -5.47 16.56
C THR A 253 8.64 -5.18 18.05
N VAL A 254 9.43 -5.93 18.81
CA VAL A 254 9.64 -5.70 20.24
C VAL A 254 10.28 -4.32 20.48
N TYR A 255 11.31 -3.97 19.71
CA TYR A 255 11.93 -2.65 19.78
C TYR A 255 10.94 -1.54 19.45
N SER A 256 10.20 -1.66 18.35
CA SER A 256 9.25 -0.62 17.90
C SER A 256 8.14 -0.42 18.92
N ILE A 257 7.54 -1.50 19.44
CA ILE A 257 6.49 -1.42 20.46
C ILE A 257 7.04 -0.81 21.75
N SER A 258 8.21 -1.24 22.21
CA SER A 258 8.80 -0.75 23.46
C SER A 258 9.18 0.72 23.37
N SER A 259 9.81 1.13 22.25
CA SER A 259 10.21 2.51 22.00
C SER A 259 9.01 3.44 21.92
N LEU A 260 8.00 3.11 21.11
CA LEU A 260 6.80 3.95 20.96
C LEU A 260 5.94 3.97 22.23
N LYS A 261 5.85 2.86 22.98
CA LYS A 261 5.16 2.83 24.28
C LYS A 261 5.86 3.71 25.31
N THR A 262 7.18 3.79 25.26
CA THR A 262 7.97 4.68 26.11
C THR A 262 7.75 6.14 25.71
N LEU A 263 7.78 6.44 24.41
CA LEU A 263 7.56 7.78 23.88
C LEU A 263 6.17 8.33 24.24
N PHE A 264 5.13 7.51 24.11
CA PHE A 264 3.74 7.89 24.38
C PHE A 264 3.23 7.40 25.74
N ARG A 265 4.11 7.21 26.73
CA ARG A 265 3.74 6.68 28.06
C ARG A 265 2.65 7.48 28.78
N LYS A 266 2.57 8.79 28.52
CA LYS A 266 1.58 9.70 29.12
C LYS A 266 0.22 9.69 28.40
N GLU A 267 0.15 9.11 27.21
CA GLU A 267 -1.08 8.99 26.44
C GLU A 267 -1.81 7.67 26.73
N LYS A 268 -2.98 7.50 26.12
CA LYS A 268 -3.75 6.25 26.18
C LYS A 268 -2.91 5.07 25.65
N PRO A 269 -3.24 3.81 26.04
CA PRO A 269 -2.57 2.64 25.50
C PRO A 269 -2.58 2.65 23.97
N LEU A 270 -1.43 2.32 23.36
CA LEU A 270 -1.24 2.33 21.92
C LEU A 270 -2.15 1.34 21.19
N PHE A 271 -2.53 0.25 21.87
CA PHE A 271 -3.37 -0.80 21.31
C PHE A 271 -4.64 -0.98 22.11
N ASN A 272 -5.73 -1.18 21.40
CA ASN A 272 -6.95 -1.73 21.96
C ASN A 272 -6.82 -3.25 22.16
N TRP A 273 -7.72 -3.84 22.96
CA TRP A 273 -7.71 -5.28 23.20
C TRP A 273 -7.87 -6.09 21.90
N MET A 274 -8.73 -5.62 20.97
CA MET A 274 -8.91 -6.21 19.65
C MET A 274 -7.63 -6.17 18.81
N GLU A 275 -6.94 -5.03 18.78
CA GLU A 275 -5.68 -4.86 18.04
C GLU A 275 -4.59 -5.76 18.63
N THR A 276 -4.56 -5.89 19.96
CA THR A 276 -3.63 -6.79 20.66
C THR A 276 -3.90 -8.24 20.30
N PHE A 277 -5.16 -8.69 20.37
CA PHE A 277 -5.54 -10.06 20.02
C PHE A 277 -5.22 -10.38 18.56
N TYR A 278 -5.52 -9.45 17.66
CA TYR A 278 -5.17 -9.58 16.24
C TYR A 278 -3.66 -9.70 16.01
N LEU A 279 -2.83 -8.87 16.67
CA LEU A 279 -1.38 -8.96 16.51
C LEU A 279 -0.83 -10.27 17.11
N LEU A 280 -1.36 -10.73 18.24
CA LEU A 280 -0.98 -12.00 18.85
C LEU A 280 -1.34 -13.20 17.95
N GLY A 281 -2.41 -13.12 17.17
CA GLY A 281 -2.83 -14.17 16.24
C GLY A 281 -1.82 -14.47 15.11
N LEU A 282 -0.87 -13.56 14.83
CA LEU A 282 0.22 -13.81 13.87
C LEU A 282 1.16 -14.94 14.32
N GLY A 283 1.36 -15.11 15.63
CA GLY A 283 2.22 -16.18 16.17
C GLY A 283 1.67 -17.58 15.88
N PRO A 284 0.42 -17.89 16.29
CA PRO A 284 -0.23 -19.16 15.95
C PRO A 284 -0.35 -19.39 14.43
N LEU A 285 -0.57 -18.34 13.64
CA LEU A 285 -0.60 -18.43 12.18
C LEU A 285 0.75 -18.89 11.62
N GLU A 286 1.86 -18.32 12.10
CA GLU A 286 3.21 -18.72 11.69
C GLU A 286 3.53 -20.16 12.10
N VAL A 287 3.21 -20.52 13.35
CA VAL A 287 3.39 -21.88 13.85
C VAL A 287 2.62 -22.87 12.98
N PHE A 288 1.37 -22.54 12.65
CA PHE A 288 0.56 -23.38 11.78
C PHE A 288 1.16 -23.49 10.37
N CYS A 289 1.48 -22.37 9.73
CA CYS A 289 1.93 -22.33 8.33
C CYS A 289 3.29 -22.98 8.11
N GLU A 290 4.27 -22.74 8.98
CA GLU A 290 5.67 -23.19 8.79
C GLU A 290 5.97 -24.51 9.52
N PHE A 291 5.35 -24.77 10.68
CA PHE A 291 5.72 -25.91 11.53
C PHE A 291 4.67 -27.02 11.60
N VAL A 292 3.39 -26.72 11.40
CA VAL A 292 2.32 -27.75 11.46
C VAL A 292 1.94 -28.21 10.06
N PHE A 293 1.66 -27.27 9.16
CA PHE A 293 1.12 -27.54 7.83
C PHE A 293 2.01 -28.46 6.98
N PRO A 294 3.35 -28.33 6.96
CA PRO A 294 4.21 -29.21 6.16
C PRO A 294 4.16 -30.68 6.55
N PHE A 295 3.78 -31.01 7.79
CA PHE A 295 3.67 -32.38 8.29
C PHE A 295 2.26 -32.98 8.13
N THR A 296 1.27 -32.18 7.73
CA THR A 296 -0.08 -32.67 7.44
C THR A 296 -0.21 -33.23 6.03
N SER A 297 -1.07 -34.26 5.86
CA SER A 297 -1.44 -34.84 4.56
C SER A 297 -2.08 -33.82 3.60
N TRP A 298 -2.55 -32.68 4.13
CA TRP A 298 -3.13 -31.57 3.37
C TRP A 298 -2.15 -30.88 2.43
N LYS A 299 -0.83 -31.00 2.65
CA LYS A 299 0.20 -30.43 1.76
C LYS A 299 0.04 -30.86 0.31
N LEU A 300 -0.35 -32.12 0.07
CA LEU A 300 -0.54 -32.69 -1.27
C LEU A 300 -1.80 -32.16 -1.95
N LYS A 301 -2.84 -31.82 -1.18
CA LYS A 301 -4.14 -31.40 -1.70
C LYS A 301 -4.29 -29.87 -1.77
N TYR A 302 -3.63 -29.14 -0.87
CA TYR A 302 -3.82 -27.71 -0.65
C TYR A 302 -2.48 -26.97 -0.53
N SER A 303 -1.57 -27.18 -1.49
CA SER A 303 -0.19 -26.69 -1.41
C SER A 303 -0.05 -25.16 -1.23
N PHE A 304 -1.08 -24.38 -1.56
CA PHE A 304 -1.09 -22.91 -1.47
C PHE A 304 -1.89 -22.37 -0.28
N LEU A 305 -2.41 -23.24 0.61
CA LEU A 305 -3.21 -22.80 1.75
C LEU A 305 -2.44 -21.88 2.72
N PRO A 306 -1.17 -22.16 3.09
CA PRO A 306 -0.41 -21.25 3.96
C PRO A 306 -0.28 -19.85 3.36
N LEU A 307 0.02 -19.77 2.06
CA LEU A 307 0.13 -18.50 1.32
C LEU A 307 -1.17 -17.71 1.35
N LEU A 308 -2.31 -18.40 1.14
CA LEU A 308 -3.63 -17.79 1.20
C LEU A 308 -3.95 -17.28 2.61
N LEU A 309 -3.68 -18.06 3.65
CA LEU A 309 -3.94 -17.68 5.04
C LEU A 309 -3.09 -16.47 5.45
N THR A 310 -1.79 -16.49 5.17
CA THR A 310 -0.88 -15.37 5.45
C THR A 310 -1.34 -14.10 4.71
N SER A 311 -1.66 -14.21 3.42
CA SER A 311 -2.13 -13.07 2.64
C SER A 311 -3.45 -12.49 3.15
N ALA A 312 -4.46 -13.34 3.35
CA ALA A 312 -5.78 -12.91 3.81
C ALA A 312 -5.71 -12.30 5.22
N TYR A 313 -4.96 -12.93 6.14
CA TYR A 313 -4.80 -12.41 7.50
C TYR A 313 -4.13 -11.03 7.49
N CYS A 314 -3.00 -10.89 6.78
CA CYS A 314 -2.30 -9.61 6.68
C CYS A 314 -3.14 -8.54 6.00
N ALA A 315 -3.93 -8.91 4.99
CA ALA A 315 -4.78 -7.99 4.27
C ALA A 315 -5.82 -7.34 5.19
N VAL A 316 -6.35 -8.07 6.18
CA VAL A 316 -7.26 -7.50 7.20
C VAL A 316 -6.55 -6.38 7.97
N GLY A 317 -5.36 -6.63 8.50
CA GLY A 317 -4.64 -5.62 9.28
C GLY A 317 -4.15 -4.42 8.46
N ILE A 318 -3.72 -4.64 7.21
CA ILE A 318 -3.35 -3.54 6.31
C ILE A 318 -4.59 -2.70 5.94
N THR A 319 -5.73 -3.34 5.66
CA THR A 319 -7.00 -2.66 5.42
C THR A 319 -7.43 -1.83 6.63
N TYR A 320 -7.31 -2.42 7.82
CA TYR A 320 -7.61 -1.73 9.08
C TYR A 320 -6.72 -0.51 9.29
N ALA A 321 -5.40 -0.65 9.10
CA ALA A 321 -4.44 0.44 9.22
C ALA A 321 -4.70 1.55 8.19
N TRP A 322 -5.00 1.18 6.93
CA TRP A 322 -5.39 2.13 5.89
C TRP A 322 -6.65 2.91 6.27
N PHE A 323 -7.70 2.22 6.70
CA PHE A 323 -8.96 2.87 7.10
C PHE A 323 -8.75 3.78 8.32
N LYS A 324 -8.02 3.33 9.34
CA LYS A 324 -7.71 4.12 10.54
C LYS A 324 -6.92 5.39 10.21
N LEU A 325 -5.95 5.31 9.29
CA LEU A 325 -5.22 6.47 8.78
C LEU A 325 -6.13 7.40 7.99
N TYR A 326 -7.03 6.84 7.17
CA TYR A 326 -7.99 7.59 6.37
C TYR A 326 -8.90 8.45 7.25
N VAL A 327 -9.49 7.82 8.27
CA VAL A 327 -10.35 8.50 9.25
C VAL A 327 -9.55 9.60 9.96
N SER A 328 -8.33 9.28 10.45
CA SER A 328 -7.44 10.24 11.11
C SER A 328 -7.21 11.51 10.26
N VAL A 329 -6.95 11.36 8.96
CA VAL A 329 -6.73 12.49 8.03
C VAL A 329 -7.99 13.32 7.81
N LEU A 330 -9.17 12.68 7.72
CA LEU A 330 -10.43 13.39 7.51
C LEU A 330 -10.88 14.16 8.76
N THR A 331 -10.67 13.59 9.94
CA THR A 331 -11.11 14.15 11.22
C THR A 331 -10.15 15.16 11.81
N ASP A 332 -8.84 15.03 11.55
CA ASP A 332 -7.86 15.95 12.13
C ASP A 332 -8.13 17.40 11.66
N PRO A 333 -8.20 18.36 12.59
CA PRO A 333 -8.42 19.76 12.22
C PRO A 333 -7.26 20.27 11.35
N PRO A 334 -7.51 21.26 10.47
CA PRO A 334 -6.41 21.99 9.85
C PRO A 334 -5.53 22.58 10.94
N VAL A 335 -4.23 22.74 10.67
CA VAL A 335 -3.31 23.38 11.63
C VAL A 335 -3.84 24.79 11.89
N SER A 336 -4.54 24.98 13.02
CA SER A 336 -4.76 26.32 13.55
C SER A 336 -3.36 26.84 13.81
N LYS A 337 -3.04 28.04 13.30
CA LYS A 337 -1.82 28.74 13.70
C LYS A 337 -1.85 28.82 15.23
N THR A 338 -1.15 27.92 15.91
CA THR A 338 -1.00 28.01 17.35
C THR A 338 -0.40 29.37 17.60
N LYS A 339 -1.13 30.15 18.40
CA LYS A 339 -0.72 31.43 18.94
C LYS A 339 0.75 31.33 19.31
N LYS A 340 1.56 32.28 18.83
CA LYS A 340 2.77 32.67 19.56
C LYS A 340 2.29 32.99 20.98
N GLN A 341 2.63 32.14 21.94
CA GLN A 341 2.71 32.51 23.34
C GLN A 341 4.15 32.30 23.75
#